data_AF-A0A7X8PSV1-F1
#
_entry.id   AF-A0A7X8PSV1-F1
#
_cell.length_a   1.000
_cell.length_b   1.000
_cell.length_c   1.000
_cell.angle_alpha   90.00
_cell.angle_beta   90.00
_cell.angle_gamma   90.00
#
_symmetry.space_group_name_H-M   'P 1'
#
loop_
_entity.id
_entity.type
_entity.pdbx_description
1 polymer ?
#
loop_
_entity_poly.entity_id
_entity_poly.type
_entity_poly.pdbx_seq_one_letter_code
_entity_poly.pdbx_strand_id
1 'polypeptide(L)'
;MLMDNAVLVVTQALILFILIGVGFLVRKVRILDDTGLKQMNTLLLVIVNPCLIIQSFQNSFDRGLIHGIVVALMAALVTHGLGAVLARLVFRRLPQAQSRVLQFSTIFSNCAFMGVPLLNALLGSEGVLYGSVYIAVYNALSWTYGVILLTGN
;
A
#
# COMPACT_ATOMS: atom_id res chain seq x y z
N MET A 1 25.96 -2.64 0.12
CA MET A 1 24.83 -2.00 -0.59
C MET A 1 23.56 -2.86 -0.58
N LEU A 2 23.49 -4.04 -1.22
CA LEU A 2 22.25 -4.85 -1.21
C LEU A 2 21.86 -5.36 0.19
N MET A 3 22.84 -5.85 0.97
CA MET A 3 22.59 -6.28 2.35
C MET A 3 22.16 -5.11 3.25
N ASP A 4 22.76 -3.94 3.10
CA ASP A 4 22.42 -2.74 3.89
C ASP A 4 20.98 -2.28 3.60
N ASN A 5 20.58 -2.29 2.31
CA ASN A 5 19.22 -1.96 1.90
C ASN A 5 18.20 -3.00 2.43
N ALA A 6 18.55 -4.29 2.40
CA ALA A 6 17.69 -5.35 2.92
C ALA A 6 17.49 -5.22 4.43
N VAL A 7 18.56 -4.95 5.19
CA VAL A 7 18.50 -4.69 6.63
C VAL A 7 17.62 -3.47 6.91
N LEU A 8 17.78 -2.39 6.15
CA LEU A 8 16.96 -1.18 6.31
C LEU A 8 15.47 -1.47 6.09
N VAL A 9 15.12 -2.22 5.04
CA VAL A 9 13.72 -2.63 4.77
C VAL A 9 13.16 -3.41 5.96
N VAL A 10 13.91 -4.36 6.50
CA VAL A 10 13.48 -5.17 7.65
C VAL A 10 13.31 -4.29 8.90
N THR A 11 14.23 -3.37 9.17
CA THR A 11 14.13 -2.44 10.30
C THR A 11 12.88 -1.57 10.19
N GLN A 12 12.61 -1.01 9.02
CA GLN A 12 11.41 -0.18 8.80
C GLN A 12 10.13 -1.00 8.92
N ALA A 13 10.10 -2.22 8.40
CA ALA A 13 8.98 -3.13 8.59
C ALA A 13 8.75 -3.44 10.09
N LEU A 14 9.82 -3.67 10.85
CA LEU A 14 9.76 -3.92 12.28
C LEU A 14 9.22 -2.71 13.06
N ILE A 15 9.63 -1.49 12.70
CA ILE A 15 9.08 -0.25 13.27
C ILE A 15 7.56 -0.18 13.03
N LEU A 16 7.10 -0.48 11.82
CA LEU A 16 5.66 -0.49 11.50
C LEU A 16 4.90 -1.54 12.33
N PHE A 17 5.47 -2.74 12.51
CA PHE A 17 4.88 -3.76 13.39
C PHE A 17 4.80 -3.32 14.84
N ILE A 18 5.83 -2.63 15.36
CA ILE A 18 5.80 -2.06 16.71
C ILE A 18 4.68 -1.02 16.82
N LEU A 19 4.55 -0.10 15.85
CA LEU A 19 3.49 0.92 15.85
C LEU A 19 2.09 0.31 15.84
N ILE A 20 1.88 -0.74 15.03
CA ILE A 20 0.62 -1.52 15.04
C ILE A 20 0.38 -2.14 16.42
N GLY A 21 1.41 -2.73 17.02
CA GLY A 21 1.37 -3.31 18.37
C GLY A 21 1.02 -2.29 19.45
N VAL A 22 1.58 -1.08 19.38
CA VAL A 22 1.23 0.04 20.27
C VAL A 22 -0.24 0.41 20.11
N GLY A 23 -0.72 0.56 18.87
CA GLY A 23 -2.14 0.84 18.61
C GLY A 23 -3.07 -0.23 19.19
N PHE A 24 -2.69 -1.50 19.07
CA PHE A 24 -3.42 -2.61 19.69
C PHE A 24 -3.43 -2.52 21.22
N LEU A 25 -2.29 -2.22 21.84
CA LEU A 25 -2.18 -2.07 23.29
C LEU A 25 -3.04 -0.90 23.81
N VAL A 26 -3.02 0.24 23.13
CA VAL A 26 -3.83 1.43 23.44
C VAL A 26 -5.33 1.09 23.45
N ARG A 27 -5.80 0.31 22.46
CA ARG A 27 -7.18 -0.21 22.44
C ARG A 27 -7.43 -1.17 23.59
N LYS A 28 -6.50 -2.09 23.86
CA LYS A 28 -6.64 -3.11 24.92
C LYS A 28 -6.72 -2.48 26.32
N VAL A 29 -5.98 -1.40 26.56
CA VAL A 29 -5.99 -0.63 27.81
C VAL A 29 -7.19 0.35 27.86
N ARG A 30 -8.05 0.38 26.82
CA ARG A 30 -9.22 1.28 26.69
C ARG A 30 -8.89 2.77 26.78
N ILE A 31 -7.67 3.15 26.41
CA ILE A 31 -7.31 4.57 26.27
C ILE A 31 -8.08 5.18 25.09
N LEU A 32 -8.24 4.40 24.01
CA LEU A 32 -9.17 4.69 22.91
C LEU A 32 -10.28 3.63 22.89
N ASP A 33 -11.52 4.09 22.85
CA ASP A 33 -12.70 3.28 22.62
C ASP A 33 -12.95 3.10 21.10
N ASP A 34 -13.95 2.28 20.76
CA ASP A 34 -14.30 2.04 19.35
C ASP A 34 -14.75 3.33 18.62
N THR A 35 -15.33 4.28 19.35
CA THR A 35 -15.70 5.61 18.83
C THR A 35 -14.45 6.41 18.44
N GLY A 36 -13.48 6.50 19.36
CA GLY A 36 -12.21 7.19 19.12
C GLY A 36 -11.42 6.59 17.96
N LEU A 37 -11.39 5.25 17.86
CA LEU A 37 -10.76 4.57 16.71
C LEU A 37 -11.44 4.94 15.38
N LYS A 38 -12.77 5.00 15.36
CA LYS A 38 -13.53 5.37 14.16
C LYS A 38 -13.28 6.82 13.76
N GLN A 39 -13.20 7.74 14.73
CA GLN A 39 -12.86 9.14 14.49
C GLN A 39 -11.45 9.31 13.94
N MET A 40 -10.46 8.62 14.51
CA MET A 40 -9.07 8.63 14.02
C MET A 40 -8.98 8.10 12.58
N ASN A 41 -9.66 6.98 12.27
CA ASN A 41 -9.69 6.44 10.91
C ASN A 41 -10.34 7.41 9.92
N THR A 42 -11.42 8.08 10.34
CA THR A 42 -12.09 9.09 9.51
C THR A 42 -11.17 10.26 9.22
N LEU A 43 -10.46 10.77 10.23
CA LEU A 43 -9.49 11.85 10.06
C LEU A 43 -8.36 11.45 9.10
N LEU A 44 -7.84 10.22 9.24
CA LEU A 44 -6.81 9.70 8.34
C LEU A 44 -7.30 9.63 6.89
N LEU A 45 -8.48 9.05 6.65
CA LEU A 45 -9.00 8.84 5.30
C LEU A 45 -9.48 10.13 4.63
N VAL A 46 -10.12 11.02 5.40
CA VAL A 46 -10.79 12.22 4.86
C VAL A 46 -9.87 13.43 4.79
N ILE A 47 -8.88 13.53 5.69
CA ILE A 47 -8.02 14.73 5.79
C ILE A 47 -6.57 14.37 5.45
N VAL A 48 -5.99 13.40 6.15
CA VAL A 48 -4.54 13.12 6.01
C VAL A 48 -4.23 12.55 4.62
N ASN A 49 -5.06 11.64 4.11
CA ASN A 49 -4.84 11.03 2.81
C ASN A 49 -4.86 12.05 1.65
N PRO A 50 -5.85 12.96 1.51
CA PRO A 50 -5.78 14.00 0.47
C PRO A 50 -4.62 14.97 0.68
N CYS A 51 -4.27 15.33 1.91
CA CYS A 51 -3.08 16.14 2.17
C CYS A 51 -1.79 15.46 1.70
N LEU A 52 -1.64 14.15 1.94
CA LEU A 52 -0.51 13.36 1.46
C LEU A 52 -0.46 13.31 -0.07
N ILE A 53 -1.62 13.18 -0.73
CA ILE A 53 -1.72 13.24 -2.19
C ILE A 53 -1.22 14.61 -2.69
N ILE A 54 -1.72 15.71 -2.12
CA ILE A 54 -1.31 17.07 -2.49
C ILE A 54 0.19 17.27 -2.26
N GLN A 55 0.72 16.87 -1.10
CA GLN A 55 2.14 16.95 -0.77
C GLN A 55 2.99 16.17 -1.78
N SER A 56 2.53 14.99 -2.21
CA SER A 56 3.23 14.19 -3.22
C SER A 56 3.39 14.95 -4.54
N PHE A 57 2.40 15.75 -4.94
CA PHE A 57 2.45 16.57 -6.16
C PHE A 57 3.28 17.86 -6.03
N GLN A 58 3.68 18.28 -4.83
CA GLN A 58 4.50 19.49 -4.62
C GLN A 58 6.01 19.27 -4.83
N ASN A 59 6.44 18.05 -5.17
CA ASN A 59 7.85 17.76 -5.44
C ASN A 59 8.32 18.41 -6.75
N SER A 60 9.57 18.89 -6.77
CA SER A 60 10.18 19.59 -7.90
C SER A 60 10.21 18.67 -9.13
N PHE A 61 9.47 19.03 -10.17
CA PHE A 61 9.37 18.24 -11.39
C PHE A 61 10.67 18.38 -12.23
N ASP A 62 11.46 17.32 -12.32
CA ASP A 62 12.65 17.25 -13.18
C ASP A 62 12.43 16.28 -14.36
N ARG A 63 13.20 16.42 -15.45
CA ARG A 63 13.12 15.50 -16.61
C ARG A 63 13.63 14.10 -16.27
N GLY A 64 14.57 13.95 -15.32
CA GLY A 64 15.02 12.65 -14.82
C GLY A 64 13.93 11.87 -14.07
N LEU A 65 13.01 12.60 -13.44
CA LEU A 65 11.87 12.08 -12.69
C LEU A 65 10.84 11.37 -13.58
N ILE A 66 10.68 11.80 -14.84
CA ILE A 66 9.76 11.17 -15.80
C ILE A 66 10.18 9.72 -16.09
N HIS A 67 11.49 9.46 -16.25
CA HIS A 67 11.98 8.11 -16.44
C HIS A 67 11.69 7.23 -15.20
N GLY A 68 11.90 7.76 -14.00
CA GLY A 68 11.56 7.07 -12.75
C GLY A 68 10.06 6.77 -12.61
N ILE A 69 9.19 7.71 -13.01
CA ILE A 69 7.72 7.52 -13.02
C ILE A 69 7.32 6.41 -14.00
N VAL A 70 7.89 6.38 -15.20
CA VAL A 70 7.60 5.32 -16.19
C VAL A 70 8.06 3.96 -15.67
N VAL A 71 9.24 3.88 -15.07
CA VAL A 71 9.73 2.64 -14.45
C VAL A 71 8.83 2.22 -13.29
N ALA A 72 8.41 3.14 -12.42
CA ALA A 72 7.49 2.87 -11.33
C ALA A 72 6.11 2.39 -11.82
N LEU A 73 5.60 2.97 -12.90
CA LEU A 73 4.36 2.56 -13.54
C LEU A 73 4.47 1.13 -14.09
N MET A 74 5.55 0.83 -14.83
CA MET A 74 5.80 -0.51 -15.36
C MET A 74 5.97 -1.53 -14.23
N ALA A 75 6.73 -1.19 -13.18
CA ALA A 75 6.88 -2.02 -12.00
C ALA A 75 5.53 -2.30 -11.34
N ALA A 76 4.68 -1.28 -11.19
CA ALA A 76 3.34 -1.44 -10.63
C ALA A 76 2.46 -2.38 -11.45
N LEU A 77 2.47 -2.24 -12.78
CA LEU A 77 1.71 -3.14 -13.66
C LEU A 77 2.22 -4.58 -13.59
N VAL A 78 3.55 -4.75 -13.56
CA VAL A 78 4.19 -6.08 -13.47
C VAL A 78 3.87 -6.74 -12.12
N THR A 79 3.98 -6.03 -10.99
CA THR A 79 3.71 -6.61 -9.67
C THR A 79 2.24 -6.99 -9.51
N HIS A 80 1.30 -6.16 -9.93
CA HIS A 80 -0.12 -6.49 -9.87
C HIS A 80 -0.49 -7.61 -10.86
N GLY A 81 0.10 -7.61 -12.06
CA GLY A 81 -0.09 -8.66 -13.06
C GLY A 81 0.43 -10.02 -12.57
N LEU A 82 1.68 -10.06 -12.08
CA LEU A 82 2.26 -11.25 -11.46
C LEU A 82 1.45 -11.70 -10.24
N GLY A 83 1.07 -10.77 -9.38
CA GLY A 83 0.20 -11.03 -8.24
C GLY A 83 -1.11 -11.68 -8.66
N ALA A 84 -1.76 -11.19 -9.74
CA ALA A 84 -2.99 -11.76 -10.25
C ALA A 84 -2.82 -13.18 -10.80
N VAL A 85 -1.72 -13.43 -11.53
CA VAL A 85 -1.40 -14.76 -12.05
C VAL A 85 -1.12 -15.73 -10.91
N LEU A 86 -0.25 -15.35 -9.97
CA LEU A 86 0.12 -16.18 -8.83
C LEU A 86 -1.10 -16.46 -7.94
N ALA A 87 -1.90 -15.45 -7.64
CA ALA A 87 -3.10 -15.60 -6.82
C ALA A 87 -4.10 -16.56 -7.48
N ARG A 88 -4.34 -16.45 -8.80
CA ARG A 88 -5.21 -17.39 -9.54
C ARG A 88 -4.66 -18.81 -9.51
N LEU A 89 -3.35 -19.00 -9.63
CA LEU A 89 -2.71 -20.32 -9.61
C LEU A 89 -2.79 -20.97 -8.23
N VAL A 90 -2.47 -20.22 -7.17
CA VAL A 90 -2.40 -20.71 -5.79
C VAL A 90 -3.81 -21.00 -5.25
N PHE A 91 -4.77 -20.11 -5.48
CA PHE A 91 -6.12 -20.23 -4.90
C PHE A 91 -7.13 -20.94 -5.82
N ARG A 92 -6.70 -21.54 -6.94
CA ARG A 92 -7.59 -22.20 -7.92
C ARG A 92 -8.43 -23.34 -7.35
N ARG A 93 -7.94 -24.00 -6.29
CA ARG A 93 -8.57 -25.18 -5.68
C ARG A 93 -9.53 -24.87 -4.53
N LEU A 94 -9.68 -23.60 -4.16
CA LEU A 94 -10.57 -23.20 -3.08
C LEU A 94 -12.00 -22.91 -3.60
N PRO A 95 -13.02 -22.98 -2.71
CA PRO A 95 -14.38 -22.54 -3.04
C PRO A 95 -14.37 -21.11 -3.61
N GLN A 96 -15.15 -20.86 -4.67
CA GLN A 96 -15.09 -19.59 -5.44
C GLN A 96 -15.21 -18.33 -4.57
N ALA A 97 -16.06 -18.33 -3.54
CA ALA A 97 -16.20 -17.18 -2.66
C ALA A 97 -14.92 -16.90 -1.85
N GLN A 98 -14.31 -17.94 -1.27
CA GLN A 98 -13.07 -17.80 -0.50
C GLN A 98 -11.87 -17.49 -1.41
N SER A 99 -11.81 -18.13 -2.57
CA SER A 99 -10.76 -17.93 -3.57
C SER A 99 -10.73 -16.48 -4.06
N ARG A 100 -11.89 -15.87 -4.35
CA ARG A 100 -11.98 -14.47 -4.81
C ARG A 100 -11.46 -13.48 -3.76
N VAL A 101 -11.85 -13.65 -2.49
CA VAL A 101 -11.38 -12.78 -1.39
C VAL A 101 -9.87 -12.92 -1.18
N LEU A 102 -9.35 -14.16 -1.15
CA LEU A 102 -7.91 -14.40 -0.98
C LEU A 102 -7.08 -13.88 -2.15
N GLN A 103 -7.60 -14.03 -3.38
CA GLN A 103 -6.96 -13.44 -4.55
C GLN A 103 -6.92 -11.91 -4.45
N PHE A 104 -8.04 -11.27 -4.09
CA PHE A 104 -8.09 -9.84 -3.89
C PHE A 104 -7.08 -9.38 -2.83
N SER A 105 -7.06 -10.02 -1.65
CA SER A 105 -6.13 -9.66 -0.57
C SER A 105 -4.66 -9.87 -0.92
N THR A 106 -4.34 -10.82 -1.81
CA THR A 106 -2.97 -11.08 -2.26
C THR A 106 -2.50 -10.06 -3.29
N ILE A 107 -3.39 -9.64 -4.20
CA ILE A 107 -3.09 -8.67 -5.27
C ILE A 107 -3.08 -7.26 -4.71
N PHE A 108 -4.04 -6.95 -3.85
CA PHE A 108 -4.27 -5.63 -3.27
C PHE A 108 -3.89 -5.63 -1.79
N SER A 109 -2.58 -5.48 -1.52
CA SER A 109 -2.05 -5.33 -0.16
C SER A 109 -2.09 -3.86 0.30
N ASN A 110 -1.88 -3.62 1.59
CA ASN A 110 -1.84 -2.26 2.15
C ASN A 110 -0.53 -1.52 1.83
N CYS A 111 -0.30 -1.27 0.55
CA CYS A 111 0.90 -0.61 0.05
C CYS A 111 0.93 0.90 0.33
N ALA A 112 -0.22 1.55 0.58
CA ALA A 112 -0.25 2.97 0.88
C ALA A 112 0.22 3.28 2.32
N PHE A 113 -0.41 2.69 3.33
CA PHE A 113 -0.05 2.98 4.73
C PHE A 113 1.29 2.35 5.14
N MET A 114 1.62 1.16 4.61
CA MET A 114 2.88 0.50 4.92
C MET A 114 4.03 0.96 4.02
N GLY A 115 3.75 1.16 2.73
CA GLY A 115 4.76 1.46 1.72
C GLY A 115 5.25 2.90 1.74
N VAL A 116 4.38 3.89 1.99
CA VAL A 116 4.80 5.31 1.99
C VAL A 116 5.85 5.62 3.08
N PRO A 117 5.68 5.22 4.35
CA PRO A 117 6.71 5.44 5.38
C PRO A 117 8.03 4.72 5.04
N LEU A 118 7.92 3.49 4.53
CA LEU A 118 9.07 2.69 4.13
C LEU A 118 9.85 3.35 2.99
N LEU A 119 9.15 3.82 1.94
CA LEU A 119 9.75 4.55 0.82
C LEU A 119 10.38 5.86 1.25
N ASN A 120 9.71 6.61 2.13
CA ASN A 120 10.26 7.85 2.67
C ASN A 120 11.56 7.60 3.46
N ALA A 121 11.61 6.52 4.25
CA ALA A 121 12.80 6.18 5.03
C ALA A 121 13.97 5.66 4.17
N LEU A 122 13.69 4.98 3.06
CA LEU A 122 14.70 4.40 2.17
C LEU A 122 15.22 5.39 1.11
N LEU A 123 14.32 6.15 0.52
CA LEU A 123 14.52 6.88 -0.74
C LEU A 123 14.09 8.35 -0.62
N GLY A 124 13.63 8.80 0.56
CA GLY A 124 13.19 10.17 0.78
C GLY A 124 11.95 10.54 -0.03
N SER A 125 11.83 11.83 -0.34
CA SER A 125 10.68 12.41 -1.04
C SER A 125 10.51 11.87 -2.47
N GLU A 126 11.60 11.58 -3.19
CA GLU A 126 11.55 10.97 -4.52
C GLU A 126 10.95 9.57 -4.49
N GLY A 127 11.32 8.75 -3.49
CA GLY A 127 10.72 7.44 -3.29
C GLY A 127 9.23 7.49 -3.02
N VAL A 128 8.78 8.47 -2.23
CA VAL A 128 7.36 8.70 -1.96
C VAL A 128 6.60 9.07 -3.24
N LEU A 129 7.20 9.86 -4.13
CA LEU A 129 6.60 10.18 -5.42
C LEU A 129 6.47 8.94 -6.32
N TYR A 130 7.50 8.11 -6.44
CA TYR A 130 7.38 6.87 -7.22
C TYR A 130 6.35 5.91 -6.58
N GLY A 131 6.29 5.88 -5.24
CA GLY A 131 5.26 5.16 -4.49
C GLY A 131 3.84 5.67 -4.76
N SER A 132 3.64 6.98 -4.92
CA SER A 132 2.30 7.53 -5.18
C SER A 132 1.79 7.16 -6.57
N VAL A 133 2.67 7.04 -7.57
CA VAL A 133 2.34 6.48 -8.89
C VAL A 133 1.88 5.02 -8.77
N TYR A 134 2.60 4.21 -7.99
CA TYR A 134 2.20 2.84 -7.69
C TYR A 134 0.81 2.79 -7.02
N ILE A 135 0.56 3.65 -6.04
CA ILE A 135 -0.72 3.76 -5.33
C ILE A 135 -1.84 4.20 -6.27
N ALA A 136 -1.57 5.09 -7.22
CA ALA A 136 -2.53 5.51 -8.23
C ALA A 136 -2.97 4.32 -9.12
N VAL A 137 -2.02 3.51 -9.59
CA VAL A 137 -2.30 2.27 -10.33
C VAL A 137 -3.08 1.28 -9.48
N TYR A 138 -2.65 1.07 -8.23
CA TYR A 138 -3.36 0.23 -7.27
C TYR A 138 -4.82 0.67 -7.10
N ASN A 139 -5.08 1.98 -6.94
CA ASN A 139 -6.44 2.50 -6.80
C ASN A 139 -7.26 2.29 -8.07
N ALA A 140 -6.69 2.57 -9.25
CA ALA A 140 -7.37 2.33 -10.52
C ALA A 140 -7.72 0.83 -10.71
N LEU A 141 -6.78 -0.08 -10.42
CA LEU A 141 -6.98 -1.52 -10.55
C LEU A 141 -7.93 -2.08 -9.49
N SER A 142 -7.88 -1.61 -8.25
CA SER A 142 -8.77 -2.08 -7.18
C SER A 142 -10.23 -1.72 -7.46
N TRP A 143 -10.48 -0.52 -7.99
CA TRP A 143 -11.82 -0.07 -8.36
C TRP A 143 -12.34 -0.69 -9.67
N THR A 144 -11.46 -1.23 -10.51
CA THR A 144 -11.85 -1.91 -11.76
C THR A 144 -11.76 -3.43 -11.60
N TYR A 145 -10.56 -3.99 -11.74
CA TYR A 145 -10.31 -5.43 -11.62
C TYR A 145 -10.67 -5.99 -10.24
N GLY A 146 -10.39 -5.25 -9.16
CA GLY A 146 -10.68 -5.70 -7.81
C GLY A 146 -12.18 -5.86 -7.53
N VAL A 147 -12.99 -4.90 -7.98
CA VAL A 147 -14.46 -4.97 -7.88
C VAL A 147 -15.01 -6.13 -8.72
N ILE A 148 -14.56 -6.28 -9.96
CA ILE A 148 -14.94 -7.42 -10.83
C ILE A 148 -14.58 -8.75 -10.17
N LEU A 149 -13.38 -8.85 -9.60
CA LEU A 149 -12.89 -10.05 -8.93
C LEU A 149 -13.75 -10.41 -7.71
N LEU A 150 -14.24 -9.44 -6.94
CA LEU A 150 -15.07 -9.68 -5.76
C LEU A 150 -16.53 -9.97 -6.14
N THR A 151 -17.10 -9.21 -7.07
CA THR A 151 -18.52 -9.33 -7.47
C THR A 151 -18.74 -10.51 -8.42
N GLY A 152 -17.76 -10.87 -9.25
CA GLY A 152 -17.85 -11.98 -10.21
C GLY A 152 -18.61 -11.65 -11.50
N ASN A 153 -18.89 -10.36 -11.74
CA ASN A 153 -19.49 -9.81 -12.96
C ASN A 153 -18.45 -8.97 -13.70
#